data_AF-A0A9W6AWN8-F1
#
_entry.id   AF-A0A9W6AWN8-F1
#
_cell.length_a   1.000
_cell.length_b   1.000
_cell.length_c   1.000
_cell.angle_alpha   90.00
_cell.angle_beta   90.00
_cell.angle_gamma   90.00
#
_symmetry.space_group_name_H-M   'P 1'
#
loop_
_entity.id
_entity.type
_entity.pdbx_description
1 polymer ?
#
loop_
_entity_poly.entity_id
_entity_poly.type
_entity_poly.pdbx_seq_one_letter_code
_entity_poly.pdbx_strand_id
1 'polypeptide(L)'
;MPPSSQSTLARTPCSNCREKHVRCDKQQPTCTRCKEKGLVCRPVQRKSVFRQGSTAKLDGNFSKDQSWMSSQPRKWKLFSGDSALPESLDVTQSLSPYQESTVQCETPTSGETGDLVWTRNDGSRRGSHFEIQSSPYDPSRNDFYPVVSGDTANINRRTFLAHEWNTVSNPSRNPTINGTQPSSTAIETRSALSTPEPTQTTVQEACLLRHFIEEISPWFDHCDDRRHFQLVVPRRAQHCSIIRNALFAVSARHLSRLPQYTTPNGICYRGQLLPNLEKCTAVEYTLKCIPELLKFPEITDPTEQENIMVATVILRQYEEMEEDIEDNDMSTQDRVNFLAITQRIIDAMISHRLEQSLATAAYWIVIRQEVYYALTRQRAPKMRFSPEDWRKASAANTLVMLASEVTKWRWGDDRLMLRHRKLQHDYRHELAPIFEKKADRSRGELFPTIWYSSDEQVTAVQHLEIANMILTAQNPYLSNSTRAAHRKAEAEVRSIVLRICGIAVHHAHCHPALVTAVIAITLYGEYFTELEEREALVGIIDQTRDLHSWPMQKCYARLRRGWEEMDHCAT
;
A
#
# COMPACT_ATOMS: atom_id res chain seq x y z
N MET A 1 -30.27 70.26 -20.49
CA MET A 1 -28.86 69.88 -20.24
C MET A 1 -28.25 70.89 -19.26
N PRO A 2 -27.27 70.53 -18.40
CA PRO A 2 -26.51 69.27 -18.32
C PRO A 2 -26.56 68.66 -16.87
N PRO A 3 -25.66 67.77 -16.41
CA PRO A 3 -26.01 66.38 -16.08
C PRO A 3 -25.96 66.04 -14.59
N SER A 4 -26.86 65.17 -14.15
CA SER A 4 -26.80 64.47 -12.87
C SER A 4 -25.81 63.30 -12.95
N SER A 5 -24.64 63.43 -12.31
CA SER A 5 -23.81 62.28 -11.98
C SER A 5 -22.94 62.58 -10.77
N GLN A 6 -23.13 61.83 -9.68
CA GLN A 6 -22.03 61.41 -8.82
C GLN A 6 -22.47 60.22 -7.96
N SER A 7 -21.80 59.11 -8.22
CA SER A 7 -21.90 57.81 -7.57
C SER A 7 -21.79 57.87 -6.05
N THR A 8 -22.76 57.30 -5.35
CA THR A 8 -22.71 57.01 -3.91
C THR A 8 -21.78 55.82 -3.64
N LEU A 9 -20.47 56.06 -3.68
CA LEU A 9 -19.50 55.16 -3.03
C LEU A 9 -19.85 55.10 -1.54
N ALA A 10 -20.07 53.90 -1.00
CA ALA A 10 -20.33 53.69 0.43
C ALA A 10 -19.15 54.24 1.25
N ARG A 11 -19.30 55.45 1.80
CA ARG A 11 -18.24 56.17 2.51
C ARG A 11 -17.96 55.49 3.85
N THR A 12 -16.70 55.25 4.17
CA THR A 12 -16.25 54.67 5.44
C THR A 12 -16.35 55.68 6.59
N PRO A 13 -16.61 55.23 7.84
CA PRO A 13 -16.58 56.12 9.01
C PRO A 13 -15.16 56.66 9.26
N CYS A 14 -15.05 57.83 9.91
CA CYS A 14 -13.74 58.39 10.29
C CYS A 14 -13.08 57.57 11.40
N SER A 15 -11.76 57.71 11.53
CA SER A 15 -10.92 56.99 12.52
C SER A 15 -11.45 57.13 13.96
N ASN A 16 -11.72 58.35 14.42
CA ASN A 16 -12.23 58.60 15.78
C ASN A 16 -13.58 57.92 16.06
N CYS A 17 -14.51 57.95 15.10
CA CYS A 17 -15.80 57.29 15.28
C CYS A 17 -15.66 55.77 15.21
N ARG A 18 -14.71 55.26 14.41
CA ARG A 18 -14.42 53.84 14.31
C ARG A 18 -13.78 53.31 15.61
N GLU A 19 -12.76 53.97 16.15
CA GLU A 19 -12.09 53.54 17.39
C GLU A 19 -13.02 53.56 18.60
N LYS A 20 -13.94 54.54 18.64
CA LYS A 20 -14.91 54.65 19.74
C LYS A 20 -16.20 53.85 19.50
N HIS A 21 -16.25 53.00 18.47
CA HIS A 21 -17.41 52.18 18.08
C HIS A 21 -18.74 52.96 18.05
N VAL A 22 -18.72 54.16 17.47
CA VAL A 22 -19.86 55.09 17.46
C VAL A 22 -20.25 55.49 16.04
N ARG A 23 -21.53 55.84 15.85
CA ARG A 23 -22.08 56.18 14.53
C ARG A 23 -21.43 57.45 13.96
N CYS A 24 -20.96 57.37 12.73
CA CYS A 24 -20.41 58.49 11.96
C CYS A 24 -21.39 58.88 10.85
N ASP A 25 -21.68 60.18 10.74
CA ASP A 25 -22.50 60.82 9.71
C ASP A 25 -21.73 61.04 8.38
N LYS A 26 -20.41 60.81 8.37
CA LYS A 26 -19.55 60.72 7.16
C LYS A 26 -19.53 61.99 6.29
N GLN A 27 -19.89 63.14 6.86
CA GLN A 27 -19.73 64.43 6.20
C GLN A 27 -18.24 64.78 6.01
N GLN A 28 -17.91 65.46 4.91
CA GLN A 28 -16.58 65.99 4.62
C GLN A 28 -16.63 67.52 4.65
N PRO A 29 -15.57 68.20 5.13
CA PRO A 29 -14.27 67.67 5.56
C PRO A 29 -14.26 67.09 6.98
N THR A 30 -15.28 67.37 7.80
CA THR A 30 -15.34 66.97 9.21
C THR A 30 -16.73 66.42 9.53
N CYS A 31 -16.80 65.27 10.21
CA CYS A 31 -18.08 64.71 10.64
C CYS A 31 -18.66 65.52 11.82
N THR A 32 -19.99 65.59 11.96
CA THR A 32 -20.67 66.47 12.94
C THR A 32 -20.16 66.23 14.35
N ARG A 33 -20.02 64.97 14.74
CA ARG A 33 -19.50 64.59 16.07
C ARG A 33 -18.05 65.02 16.32
N CYS A 34 -17.19 64.97 15.30
CA CYS A 34 -15.81 65.44 15.44
C CYS A 34 -15.77 66.97 15.52
N LYS A 35 -16.66 67.67 14.81
CA LYS A 35 -16.80 69.13 14.89
C LYS A 35 -17.24 69.57 16.29
N GLU A 36 -18.26 68.94 16.85
CA GLU A 36 -18.78 69.26 18.19
C GLU A 36 -17.76 68.97 19.30
N LYS A 37 -16.94 67.94 19.15
CA LYS A 37 -15.94 67.55 20.16
C LYS A 37 -14.56 68.19 19.94
N GLY A 38 -14.41 69.07 18.96
CA GLY A 38 -13.11 69.66 18.60
C GLY A 38 -12.05 68.63 18.20
N LEU A 39 -12.45 67.48 17.66
CA LEU A 39 -11.55 66.38 17.29
C LEU A 39 -11.16 66.44 15.81
N VAL A 40 -9.90 66.13 15.50
CA VAL A 40 -9.41 66.06 14.12
C VAL A 40 -10.03 64.86 13.39
N CYS A 41 -10.91 65.13 12.42
CA CYS A 41 -11.61 64.09 11.67
C CYS A 41 -10.76 63.57 10.51
N ARG A 42 -10.14 62.39 10.67
CA ARG A 42 -9.37 61.73 9.60
C ARG A 42 -10.19 60.58 8.97
N PRO A 43 -10.54 60.64 7.67
CA PRO A 43 -11.12 59.51 6.96
C PRO A 43 -10.18 58.29 7.01
N VAL A 44 -10.71 57.10 7.25
CA VAL A 44 -9.91 55.88 7.21
C VAL A 44 -9.63 55.52 5.75
N GLN A 45 -8.37 55.62 5.34
CA GLN A 45 -7.86 55.06 4.09
C GLN A 45 -8.15 53.55 4.07
N ARG A 46 -8.74 53.04 2.99
CA ARG A 46 -8.95 51.59 2.84
C ARG A 46 -7.57 50.92 2.81
N LYS A 47 -7.20 50.17 3.86
CA LYS A 47 -6.17 49.14 3.72
C LYS A 47 -6.71 48.11 2.73
N SER A 48 -5.95 47.82 1.67
CA SER A 48 -6.24 46.71 0.77
C SER A 48 -6.22 45.41 1.57
N VAL A 49 -7.39 44.89 1.89
CA VAL A 49 -7.53 43.53 2.42
C VAL A 49 -7.20 42.60 1.26
N PHE A 50 -6.19 41.76 1.42
CA PHE A 50 -5.84 40.73 0.47
C PHE A 50 -7.05 39.81 0.30
N ARG A 51 -7.69 39.84 -0.87
CA ARG A 51 -8.74 38.89 -1.22
C ARG A 51 -8.04 37.66 -1.80
N GLN A 52 -8.06 36.55 -1.07
CA GLN A 52 -7.83 35.25 -1.70
C GLN A 52 -9.08 34.93 -2.53
N GLY A 53 -8.99 35.17 -3.83
CA GLY A 53 -10.07 34.92 -4.78
C GLY A 53 -9.67 35.36 -6.18
N SER A 54 -9.43 34.38 -7.04
CA SER A 54 -9.07 34.51 -8.46
C SER A 54 -10.16 35.26 -9.22
N THR A 55 -10.03 36.58 -9.36
CA THR A 55 -10.64 37.46 -10.40
C THR A 55 -10.39 38.93 -10.04
N ALA A 56 -9.14 39.28 -9.71
CA ALA A 56 -8.70 40.66 -9.76
C ALA A 56 -8.14 40.92 -11.16
N LYS A 57 -8.83 41.71 -11.98
CA LYS A 57 -8.21 42.36 -13.15
C LYS A 57 -7.11 43.29 -12.61
N LEU A 58 -5.88 42.77 -12.53
CA LEU A 58 -4.69 43.55 -12.25
C LEU A 58 -4.17 44.09 -13.57
N ASP A 59 -4.67 45.24 -13.99
CA ASP A 59 -3.99 46.08 -14.98
C ASP A 59 -2.80 46.77 -14.29
N GLY A 60 -1.84 45.97 -13.85
CA GLY A 60 -0.53 46.45 -13.40
C GLY A 60 0.42 46.44 -14.59
N ASN A 61 0.78 47.62 -15.11
CA ASN A 61 1.85 47.75 -16.11
C ASN A 61 3.18 47.41 -15.43
N PHE A 62 3.62 46.17 -15.55
CA PHE A 62 4.98 45.76 -15.20
C PHE A 62 5.94 46.09 -16.34
N SER A 63 7.18 46.46 -15.99
CA SER A 63 8.23 46.68 -16.99
C SER A 63 8.57 45.35 -17.68
N LYS A 64 8.81 45.40 -19.00
CA LYS A 64 9.18 44.22 -19.80
C LYS A 64 10.50 43.58 -19.34
N ASP A 65 11.33 44.33 -18.63
CA ASP A 65 12.67 43.90 -18.21
C ASP A 65 12.73 43.50 -16.73
N GLN A 66 11.58 43.32 -16.08
CA GLN A 66 11.55 42.95 -14.67
C GLN A 66 12.02 41.50 -14.49
N SER A 67 13.21 41.32 -13.92
CA SER A 67 13.75 40.01 -13.54
C SER A 67 13.00 39.48 -12.32
N TRP A 68 12.04 38.59 -12.55
CA TRP A 68 11.42 37.80 -11.50
C TRP A 68 12.42 36.78 -10.96
N MET A 69 12.48 36.58 -9.64
CA MET A 69 13.33 35.54 -9.05
C MET A 69 12.98 34.20 -9.71
N SER A 70 13.93 33.60 -10.42
CA SER A 70 13.75 32.27 -10.99
C SER A 70 13.91 31.23 -9.89
N SER A 71 12.88 30.99 -9.09
CA SER A 71 12.78 29.70 -8.42
C SER A 71 12.38 28.69 -9.50
N GLN A 72 13.35 28.08 -10.16
CA GLN A 72 13.11 26.76 -10.76
C GLN A 72 12.49 25.90 -9.64
N PRO A 73 11.32 25.27 -9.86
CA PRO A 73 10.82 24.25 -8.95
C PRO A 73 11.96 23.29 -8.65
N ARG A 74 12.25 23.04 -7.37
CA ARG A 74 13.29 22.06 -7.02
C ARG A 74 12.79 20.73 -7.55
N LYS A 75 13.46 20.18 -8.57
CA LYS A 75 13.19 18.84 -9.08
C LYS A 75 13.13 17.90 -7.88
N TRP A 76 11.98 17.27 -7.72
CA TRP A 76 11.79 16.26 -6.69
C TRP A 76 12.87 15.18 -6.87
N LYS A 77 13.54 14.82 -5.77
CA LYS A 77 14.53 13.74 -5.74
C LYS A 77 13.92 12.60 -4.93
N LEU A 78 13.70 11.47 -5.60
CA LEU A 78 13.41 10.21 -4.93
C LEU A 78 14.62 9.89 -4.03
N PHE A 79 14.37 9.62 -2.75
CA PHE A 79 15.41 9.03 -1.90
C PHE A 79 15.55 7.57 -2.30
N SER A 80 16.45 7.28 -3.25
CA SER A 80 16.92 5.92 -3.48
C SER A 80 17.59 5.43 -2.20
N GLY A 81 17.03 4.41 -1.57
CA GLY A 81 17.62 3.73 -0.42
C GLY A 81 18.81 2.88 -0.82
N ASP A 82 19.83 3.47 -1.46
CA ASP A 82 21.08 2.80 -1.73
C ASP A 82 21.81 2.58 -0.41
N SER A 83 21.70 1.36 0.09
CA SER A 83 22.50 0.81 1.17
C SER A 83 23.90 0.48 0.65
N ALA A 84 24.63 1.50 0.18
CA ALA A 84 26.05 1.38 -0.12
C ALA A 84 26.83 2.02 1.04
N LEU A 85 27.30 1.18 1.96
CA LEU A 85 28.33 1.56 2.92
C LEU A 85 29.55 2.10 2.15
N PRO A 86 30.08 3.30 2.44
CA PRO A 86 31.31 3.76 1.80
C PRO A 86 32.48 2.93 2.30
N GLU A 87 33.09 2.21 1.37
CA GLU A 87 34.34 1.49 1.52
C GLU A 87 35.49 2.50 1.65
N SER A 88 36.31 2.34 2.70
CA SER A 88 37.64 2.97 2.94
C SER A 88 37.77 4.49 2.84
N LEU A 89 37.89 5.15 4.01
CA LEU A 89 38.49 6.48 4.14
C LEU A 89 40.02 6.36 4.17
N ASP A 90 40.66 6.63 3.03
CA ASP A 90 42.08 7.00 3.00
C ASP A 90 42.19 8.51 3.29
N VAL A 91 42.81 8.85 4.42
CA VAL A 91 43.09 10.23 4.83
C VAL A 91 44.59 10.46 4.80
N THR A 92 45.09 11.04 3.71
CA THR A 92 46.37 11.77 3.71
C THR A 92 46.11 13.27 3.57
N GLN A 93 46.30 13.95 4.70
CA GLN A 93 46.83 15.30 4.90
C GLN A 93 46.61 16.37 3.82
N SER A 94 45.83 17.40 4.17
CA SER A 94 46.32 18.78 4.08
C SER A 94 45.66 19.65 5.16
N LEU A 95 46.51 20.28 5.97
CA LEU A 95 46.18 21.21 7.06
C LEU A 95 46.01 22.63 6.51
N SER A 96 44.98 23.36 6.95
CA SER A 96 45.04 24.83 7.14
C SER A 96 43.86 25.31 8.03
N PRO A 97 44.03 26.34 8.88
CA PRO A 97 43.45 26.36 10.21
C PRO A 97 42.12 27.09 10.37
N TYR A 98 41.35 26.60 11.33
CA TYR A 98 40.15 27.20 11.93
C TYR A 98 40.45 28.57 12.57
N GLN A 99 39.56 29.54 12.34
CA GLN A 99 39.34 30.66 13.25
C GLN A 99 37.94 30.54 13.85
N GLU A 100 37.93 30.43 15.16
CA GLU A 100 36.78 30.30 16.05
C GLU A 100 36.18 31.70 16.29
N SER A 101 34.85 31.83 16.25
CA SER A 101 34.15 33.03 16.70
C SER A 101 32.90 32.61 17.46
N THR A 102 33.06 32.63 18.77
CA THR A 102 32.08 32.39 19.82
C THR A 102 31.04 33.51 19.85
N VAL A 103 29.75 33.17 19.93
CA VAL A 103 28.74 34.05 20.55
C VAL A 103 27.85 33.20 21.46
N GLN A 104 27.85 33.58 22.74
CA GLN A 104 27.24 32.89 23.87
C GLN A 104 25.72 33.12 23.95
N CYS A 105 25.04 32.12 24.51
CA CYS A 105 23.70 32.21 25.08
C CYS A 105 23.71 33.02 26.38
N GLU A 106 22.68 33.84 26.59
CA GLU A 106 22.31 34.35 27.91
C GLU A 106 20.93 33.85 28.33
N THR A 107 20.88 33.28 29.53
CA THR A 107 19.68 33.01 30.34
C THR A 107 19.74 33.93 31.56
N PRO A 108 18.59 34.36 32.09
CA PRO A 108 18.38 34.21 33.53
C PRO A 108 16.94 33.74 33.87
N THR A 109 16.72 32.64 34.60
CA THR A 109 16.73 32.45 36.08
C THR A 109 15.33 32.59 36.73
N SER A 110 14.82 31.43 37.12
CA SER A 110 13.84 31.02 38.17
C SER A 110 12.96 32.02 38.94
N GLY A 111 11.69 31.61 39.13
CA GLY A 111 10.80 32.02 40.22
C GLY A 111 9.63 31.03 40.38
N GLU A 112 9.36 30.62 41.61
CA GLU A 112 8.64 29.43 42.07
C GLU A 112 7.09 29.49 42.12
N THR A 113 6.48 28.30 42.24
CA THR A 113 5.22 27.93 42.93
C THR A 113 3.85 28.35 42.38
N GLY A 114 2.92 27.37 42.35
CA GLY A 114 1.48 27.64 42.37
C GLY A 114 0.59 26.58 41.70
N ASP A 115 0.30 25.48 42.42
CA ASP A 115 -0.92 24.68 42.22
C ASP A 115 -2.16 25.58 42.20
N LEU A 116 -3.03 25.45 41.20
CA LEU A 116 -4.43 25.89 41.30
C LEU A 116 -5.34 25.08 40.37
N VAL A 117 -5.90 24.03 40.95
CA VAL A 117 -7.18 23.42 40.58
C VAL A 117 -8.28 24.48 40.69
N TRP A 118 -9.11 24.61 39.64
CA TRP A 118 -10.40 25.30 39.72
C TRP A 118 -11.54 24.37 39.33
N THR A 119 -12.51 24.27 40.23
CA THR A 119 -13.82 23.64 40.10
C THR A 119 -14.91 24.72 39.93
N ARG A 120 -16.11 24.26 39.53
CA ARG A 120 -17.46 24.93 39.51
C ARG A 120 -17.75 25.85 38.32
N ASN A 121 -18.97 25.98 37.80
CA ASN A 121 -20.34 25.49 38.10
C ASN A 121 -21.14 25.61 36.77
N ASP A 122 -21.94 24.60 36.38
CA ASP A 122 -23.42 24.49 36.49
C ASP A 122 -24.28 25.60 35.85
N GLY A 123 -25.30 25.16 35.10
CA GLY A 123 -26.24 25.96 34.30
C GLY A 123 -27.32 25.14 33.55
N SER A 124 -27.89 24.13 34.21
CA SER A 124 -29.26 23.55 34.16
C SER A 124 -30.32 23.81 33.04
N ARG A 125 -31.17 22.76 32.87
CA ARG A 125 -32.60 22.63 32.37
C ARG A 125 -32.78 22.15 30.91
N ARG A 126 -33.54 21.09 30.54
CA ARG A 126 -34.61 20.18 31.07
C ARG A 126 -34.45 18.82 30.33
N GLY A 127 -34.85 17.61 30.74
CA GLY A 127 -35.76 17.12 31.78
C GLY A 127 -36.96 16.34 31.18
N SER A 128 -36.86 15.00 31.05
CA SER A 128 -37.93 13.98 31.22
C SER A 128 -37.36 12.55 30.95
N HIS A 129 -37.06 11.72 31.97
CA HIS A 129 -37.90 10.66 32.59
C HIS A 129 -38.33 9.54 31.59
N PHE A 130 -38.22 8.23 31.83
CA PHE A 130 -38.43 7.42 33.04
C PHE A 130 -37.78 6.00 32.89
N GLU A 131 -37.13 5.54 33.97
CA GLU A 131 -37.00 4.18 34.61
C GLU A 131 -36.56 2.88 33.90
N ILE A 132 -35.47 2.22 34.33
CA ILE A 132 -35.24 1.19 35.40
C ILE A 132 -35.52 -0.26 34.95
N GLN A 133 -34.46 -1.08 34.86
CA GLN A 133 -34.31 -2.30 35.67
C GLN A 133 -32.89 -2.87 35.56
N SER A 134 -32.25 -3.05 36.72
CA SER A 134 -30.96 -3.73 36.91
C SER A 134 -31.13 -4.77 38.01
N SER A 135 -30.54 -5.95 37.84
CA SER A 135 -30.16 -6.87 38.92
C SER A 135 -29.21 -7.96 38.37
N PRO A 136 -28.40 -8.65 39.21
CA PRO A 136 -26.95 -8.57 39.13
C PRO A 136 -26.29 -9.94 38.86
N TYR A 137 -25.04 -9.96 38.42
CA TYR A 137 -24.21 -11.17 38.38
C TYR A 137 -23.04 -11.04 39.36
N ASP A 138 -22.92 -12.05 40.22
CA ASP A 138 -21.92 -12.26 41.25
C ASP A 138 -20.70 -13.02 40.69
N PRO A 139 -19.44 -12.60 40.96
CA PRO A 139 -18.25 -13.35 40.61
C PRO A 139 -17.54 -13.94 41.85
N SER A 140 -17.43 -15.27 41.89
CA SER A 140 -16.38 -16.00 42.59
C SER A 140 -16.06 -17.24 41.74
N ARG A 141 -14.82 -17.70 41.52
CA ARG A 141 -13.59 -17.69 42.31
C ARG A 141 -12.45 -18.14 41.37
N ASN A 142 -11.27 -17.52 41.51
CA ASN A 142 -9.92 -18.12 41.67
C ASN A 142 -9.55 -19.41 40.87
N ASP A 143 -8.37 -19.57 40.28
CA ASP A 143 -7.05 -19.11 40.76
C ASP A 143 -5.88 -19.59 39.85
N PHE A 144 -4.76 -18.86 39.97
CA PHE A 144 -3.34 -19.25 39.78
C PHE A 144 -2.66 -19.37 38.39
N TYR A 145 -1.85 -18.32 38.12
CA TYR A 145 -0.68 -18.19 37.24
C TYR A 145 0.52 -19.12 37.65
N PRO A 146 1.63 -19.24 36.88
CA PRO A 146 2.63 -18.16 36.76
C PRO A 146 3.14 -17.88 35.34
N VAL A 147 3.19 -16.59 35.04
CA VAL A 147 4.17 -15.94 34.15
C VAL A 147 5.53 -15.96 34.85
N VAL A 148 6.61 -16.26 34.12
CA VAL A 148 7.98 -15.93 34.52
C VAL A 148 8.56 -14.99 33.46
N SER A 149 8.97 -13.80 33.92
CA SER A 149 9.78 -12.82 33.20
C SER A 149 11.27 -13.08 33.46
N GLY A 150 12.13 -12.72 32.50
CA GLY A 150 13.58 -12.67 32.71
C GLY A 150 14.41 -12.43 31.44
N ASP A 151 14.64 -11.15 31.14
CA ASP A 151 15.89 -10.51 30.68
C ASP A 151 16.67 -10.93 29.42
N THR A 152 16.76 -9.95 28.51
CA THR A 152 17.90 -9.49 27.67
C THR A 152 19.05 -10.45 27.31
N ALA A 153 19.28 -10.65 26.00
CA ALA A 153 20.57 -10.37 25.33
C ALA A 153 20.56 -10.74 23.83
N ASN A 154 21.14 -9.86 23.05
CA ASN A 154 21.50 -9.98 21.65
C ASN A 154 22.69 -10.96 21.49
N ILE A 155 22.68 -11.93 20.56
CA ILE A 155 23.87 -12.58 19.94
C ILE A 155 23.46 -13.36 18.67
N ASN A 156 24.25 -13.14 17.61
CA ASN A 156 24.24 -13.82 16.32
C ASN A 156 24.60 -15.33 16.39
N ARG A 157 24.21 -16.04 15.32
CA ARG A 157 24.64 -17.39 14.87
C ARG A 157 24.24 -18.58 15.75
N ARG A 158 23.42 -19.48 15.17
CA ARG A 158 23.87 -20.84 14.82
C ARG A 158 22.85 -21.60 13.96
N THR A 159 23.40 -22.18 12.90
CA THR A 159 22.98 -23.39 12.19
C THR A 159 22.27 -24.42 13.08
N PHE A 160 21.15 -24.97 12.61
CA PHE A 160 20.59 -26.19 13.17
C PHE A 160 20.32 -27.25 12.10
N LEU A 161 20.90 -28.41 12.42
CA LEU A 161 20.83 -29.71 11.79
C LEU A 161 19.40 -30.22 11.72
N ALA A 162 19.08 -30.89 10.63
CA ALA A 162 17.84 -31.62 10.45
C ALA A 162 17.74 -32.76 11.47
N HIS A 163 16.61 -32.81 12.19
CA HIS A 163 16.19 -33.99 12.93
C HIS A 163 15.16 -34.74 12.10
N GLU A 164 15.60 -35.85 11.50
CA GLU A 164 14.73 -36.87 10.92
C GLU A 164 13.94 -37.59 12.01
N TRP A 165 12.64 -37.72 11.79
CA TRP A 165 11.77 -38.65 12.50
C TRP A 165 11.76 -39.97 11.73
N ASN A 166 12.29 -41.05 12.32
CA ASN A 166 12.04 -42.41 11.85
C ASN A 166 11.38 -43.23 12.95
N THR A 167 10.24 -43.78 12.57
CA THR A 167 9.29 -44.56 13.36
C THR A 167 9.85 -45.94 13.71
N VAL A 168 9.54 -46.37 14.93
CA VAL A 168 9.94 -47.64 15.54
C VAL A 168 9.33 -48.83 14.80
N SER A 169 10.16 -49.83 14.46
CA SER A 169 9.76 -51.22 14.25
C SER A 169 10.93 -52.14 14.58
N ASN A 170 10.84 -52.79 15.74
CA ASN A 170 11.79 -53.81 16.22
C ASN A 170 11.62 -55.10 15.39
N PRO A 171 12.69 -55.89 15.18
CA PRO A 171 12.60 -57.25 15.72
C PRO A 171 13.91 -57.80 16.31
N SER A 172 13.72 -58.57 17.37
CA SER A 172 14.71 -59.31 18.14
C SER A 172 15.47 -60.36 17.32
N ARG A 173 16.77 -60.50 17.57
CA ARG A 173 17.65 -61.59 17.12
C ARG A 173 17.42 -62.88 17.92
N ASN A 174 17.51 -64.04 17.25
CA ASN A 174 18.47 -65.12 17.60
C ASN A 174 18.50 -66.25 16.54
N PRO A 175 19.56 -67.11 16.52
CA PRO A 175 20.13 -67.64 15.27
C PRO A 175 20.08 -69.17 15.07
N THR A 176 20.45 -69.59 13.84
CA THR A 176 21.11 -70.85 13.39
C THR A 176 20.30 -72.16 13.21
N ILE A 177 20.32 -72.74 11.98
CA ILE A 177 20.98 -74.02 11.56
C ILE A 177 20.39 -74.54 10.21
N ASN A 178 21.31 -74.97 9.33
CA ASN A 178 21.27 -75.76 8.08
C ASN A 178 20.01 -76.55 7.65
N GLY A 179 19.79 -76.61 6.32
CA GLY A 179 19.16 -77.76 5.66
C GLY A 179 18.52 -77.51 4.29
N THR A 180 19.25 -77.87 3.23
CA THR A 180 18.78 -78.56 2.00
C THR A 180 17.69 -77.94 1.09
N GLN A 181 18.04 -77.72 -0.18
CA GLN A 181 17.09 -77.40 -1.28
C GLN A 181 16.14 -78.57 -1.59
N PRO A 182 14.99 -78.25 -2.24
CA PRO A 182 14.88 -78.68 -3.63
C PRO A 182 14.32 -77.60 -4.58
N SER A 183 14.74 -77.77 -5.82
CA SER A 183 14.44 -77.06 -7.06
C SER A 183 12.95 -76.86 -7.33
N SER A 184 12.55 -75.62 -7.64
CA SER A 184 11.38 -75.34 -8.47
C SER A 184 11.65 -74.11 -9.33
N THR A 185 11.62 -74.33 -10.64
CA THR A 185 11.67 -73.34 -11.70
C THR A 185 10.50 -72.36 -11.60
N ALA A 186 10.79 -71.10 -11.27
CA ALA A 186 9.88 -69.98 -11.48
C ALA A 186 10.54 -69.01 -12.47
N ILE A 187 9.85 -68.78 -13.59
CA ILE A 187 10.20 -67.80 -14.61
C ILE A 187 10.03 -66.41 -13.99
N GLU A 188 11.12 -65.78 -13.57
CA GLU A 188 11.13 -64.38 -13.14
C GLU A 188 11.19 -63.46 -14.36
N THR A 189 10.04 -62.91 -14.72
CA THR A 189 9.96 -61.71 -15.54
C THR A 189 10.59 -60.56 -14.73
N ARG A 190 11.86 -60.25 -15.00
CA ARG A 190 12.55 -59.07 -14.47
C ARG A 190 11.83 -57.80 -14.93
N SER A 191 10.85 -57.35 -14.15
CA SER A 191 10.44 -55.94 -14.15
C SER A 191 11.56 -55.18 -13.45
N ALA A 192 12.40 -54.53 -14.24
CA ALA A 192 13.40 -53.60 -13.74
C ALA A 192 12.66 -52.50 -12.97
N LEU A 193 12.74 -52.55 -11.64
CA LEU A 193 12.35 -51.45 -10.77
C LEU A 193 13.42 -50.36 -10.94
N SER A 194 13.33 -49.62 -12.04
CA SER A 194 14.12 -48.42 -12.27
C SER A 194 13.73 -47.42 -11.20
N THR A 195 14.52 -47.31 -10.15
CA THR A 195 14.51 -46.14 -9.27
C THR A 195 14.79 -44.94 -10.19
N PRO A 196 13.90 -43.94 -10.30
CA PRO A 196 14.20 -42.79 -11.13
C PRO A 196 15.44 -42.11 -10.54
N GLU A 197 16.53 -42.06 -11.31
CA GLU A 197 17.69 -41.25 -10.94
C GLU A 197 17.20 -39.82 -10.65
N PRO A 198 17.71 -39.16 -9.59
CA PRO A 198 17.36 -37.78 -9.31
C PRO A 198 17.77 -36.94 -10.52
N THR A 199 16.78 -36.43 -11.26
CA THR A 199 16.99 -35.50 -12.36
C THR A 199 17.82 -34.33 -11.83
N GLN A 200 19.08 -34.23 -12.30
CA GLN A 200 19.98 -33.16 -11.88
C GLN A 200 19.34 -31.82 -12.19
N THR A 201 19.08 -31.02 -11.15
CA THR A 201 18.55 -29.67 -11.30
C THR A 201 19.56 -28.83 -12.08
N THR A 202 19.12 -28.25 -13.19
CA THR A 202 19.99 -27.40 -14.01
C THR A 202 20.35 -26.11 -13.26
N VAL A 203 21.48 -25.47 -13.63
CA VAL A 203 21.87 -24.17 -13.04
C VAL A 203 20.76 -23.12 -13.22
N GLN A 204 20.08 -23.14 -14.37
CA GLN A 204 18.93 -22.27 -14.65
C GLN A 204 17.79 -22.52 -13.67
N GLU A 205 17.34 -23.76 -13.51
CA GLU A 205 16.26 -24.10 -12.58
C GLU A 205 16.62 -23.76 -11.12
N ALA A 206 17.87 -23.98 -10.72
CA ALA A 206 18.36 -23.59 -9.40
C ALA A 206 18.32 -22.06 -9.20
N CYS A 207 18.71 -21.29 -10.21
CA CYS A 207 18.63 -19.82 -10.18
C CYS A 207 17.18 -19.34 -10.14
N LEU A 208 16.28 -19.94 -10.93
CA LEU A 208 14.85 -19.60 -10.93
C LEU A 208 14.21 -19.91 -9.57
N LEU A 209 14.50 -21.07 -8.97
CA LEU A 209 14.01 -21.41 -7.63
C LEU A 209 14.51 -20.42 -6.58
N ARG A 210 15.81 -20.10 -6.61
CA ARG A 210 16.42 -19.14 -5.68
C ARG A 210 15.82 -17.75 -5.84
N HIS A 211 15.66 -17.28 -7.07
CA HIS A 211 15.04 -16.00 -7.38
C HIS A 211 13.62 -15.90 -6.84
N PHE A 212 12.81 -16.97 -6.96
CA PHE A 212 11.51 -16.99 -6.32
C PHE A 212 11.60 -16.82 -4.79
N ILE A 213 12.47 -17.61 -4.14
CA ILE A 213 12.59 -17.61 -2.66
C ILE A 213 13.01 -16.24 -2.15
N GLU A 214 13.99 -15.61 -2.78
CA GLU A 214 14.59 -14.36 -2.31
C GLU A 214 13.77 -13.13 -2.72
N GLU A 215 13.27 -13.09 -3.95
CA GLU A 215 12.74 -11.85 -4.54
C GLU A 215 11.22 -11.85 -4.67
N ILE A 216 10.57 -12.99 -4.96
CA ILE A 216 9.13 -13.04 -5.29
C ILE A 216 8.28 -13.51 -4.10
N SER A 217 8.73 -14.52 -3.37
CA SER A 217 7.98 -15.09 -2.24
C SER A 217 7.57 -14.07 -1.16
N PRO A 218 8.38 -13.03 -0.82
CA PRO A 218 7.97 -12.01 0.14
C PRO A 218 6.71 -11.25 -0.26
N TRP A 219 6.42 -11.15 -1.57
CA TRP A 219 5.21 -10.47 -2.05
C TRP A 219 3.94 -11.22 -1.67
N PHE A 220 4.04 -12.54 -1.53
CA PHE A 220 2.93 -13.39 -1.12
C PHE A 220 2.76 -13.41 0.40
N ASP A 221 3.88 -13.44 1.13
CA ASP A 221 3.98 -13.72 2.56
C ASP A 221 3.92 -12.47 3.48
N HIS A 222 3.75 -11.26 2.94
CA HIS A 222 3.76 -10.01 3.73
C HIS A 222 2.69 -9.90 4.84
N CYS A 223 1.66 -10.74 4.80
CA CYS A 223 0.65 -10.91 5.86
C CYS A 223 0.60 -12.36 6.38
N ASP A 224 1.69 -13.10 6.27
CA ASP A 224 1.82 -14.51 6.68
C ASP A 224 3.11 -14.73 7.48
N ASP A 225 3.00 -14.69 8.80
CA ASP A 225 4.12 -14.91 9.73
C ASP A 225 4.84 -16.26 9.53
N ARG A 226 4.13 -17.26 8.99
CA ARG A 226 4.69 -18.59 8.72
C ARG A 226 5.44 -18.66 7.41
N ARG A 227 5.34 -17.61 6.58
CA ARG A 227 6.04 -17.45 5.30
C ARG A 227 5.89 -18.70 4.43
N HIS A 228 4.65 -19.12 4.19
CA HIS A 228 4.39 -20.39 3.53
C HIS A 228 4.97 -20.40 2.11
N PHE A 229 4.93 -19.28 1.37
CA PHE A 229 5.47 -19.21 0.01
C PHE A 229 7.00 -19.21 0.00
N GLN A 230 7.66 -18.66 1.02
CA GLN A 230 9.12 -18.69 1.13
C GLN A 230 9.64 -20.04 1.65
N LEU A 231 8.95 -20.68 2.58
CA LEU A 231 9.48 -21.82 3.35
C LEU A 231 8.88 -23.17 2.97
N VAL A 232 7.59 -23.22 2.61
CA VAL A 232 6.86 -24.48 2.35
C VAL A 232 6.78 -24.77 0.86
N VAL A 233 6.39 -23.79 0.05
CA VAL A 233 6.20 -23.94 -1.40
C VAL A 233 7.46 -24.42 -2.14
N PRO A 234 8.69 -23.94 -1.83
CA PRO A 234 9.89 -24.42 -2.50
C PRO A 234 10.24 -25.87 -2.16
N ARG A 235 9.92 -26.34 -0.95
CA ARG A 235 10.03 -27.76 -0.56
C ARG A 235 8.98 -28.60 -1.31
N ARG A 236 7.75 -28.08 -1.36
CA ARG A 236 6.67 -28.36 -2.33
C ARG A 236 7.20 -28.82 -3.69
N ALA A 237 7.89 -27.88 -4.32
CA ALA A 237 8.36 -27.94 -5.70
C ALA A 237 9.37 -29.05 -5.99
N GLN A 238 10.08 -29.57 -4.97
CA GLN A 238 11.03 -30.66 -5.17
C GLN A 238 10.31 -31.94 -5.62
N HIS A 239 9.07 -32.13 -5.16
CA HIS A 239 8.28 -33.34 -5.41
C HIS A 239 7.00 -33.08 -6.20
N CYS A 240 6.64 -31.82 -6.46
CA CYS A 240 5.41 -31.43 -7.15
C CYS A 240 5.72 -30.63 -8.43
N SER A 241 5.46 -31.21 -9.60
CA SER A 241 5.78 -30.62 -10.91
C SER A 241 5.01 -29.34 -11.19
N ILE A 242 3.71 -29.27 -10.88
CA ILE A 242 2.91 -28.06 -11.13
C ILE A 242 3.44 -26.85 -10.34
N ILE A 243 3.77 -27.03 -9.05
CA ILE A 243 4.35 -25.95 -8.25
C ILE A 243 5.70 -25.54 -8.83
N ARG A 244 6.57 -26.52 -9.13
CA ARG A 244 7.89 -26.27 -9.70
C ARG A 244 7.82 -25.48 -11.00
N ASN A 245 6.95 -25.88 -11.92
CA ASN A 245 6.77 -25.20 -13.20
C ASN A 245 6.18 -23.80 -13.00
N ALA A 246 5.20 -23.62 -12.08
CA ALA A 246 4.65 -22.30 -11.77
C ALA A 246 5.72 -21.33 -11.20
N LEU A 247 6.57 -21.81 -10.29
CA LEU A 247 7.70 -21.06 -9.73
C LEU A 247 8.68 -20.62 -10.83
N PHE A 248 9.01 -21.54 -11.74
CA PHE A 248 9.91 -21.26 -12.84
C PHE A 248 9.30 -20.28 -13.85
N ALA A 249 8.01 -20.40 -14.15
CA ALA A 249 7.30 -19.47 -15.02
C ALA A 249 7.37 -18.03 -14.50
N VAL A 250 6.94 -17.81 -13.25
CA VAL A 250 6.94 -16.45 -12.66
C VAL A 250 8.36 -15.88 -12.52
N SER A 251 9.33 -16.72 -12.15
CA SER A 251 10.73 -16.29 -11.96
C SER A 251 11.42 -15.97 -13.27
N ALA A 252 11.21 -16.81 -14.29
CA ALA A 252 11.75 -16.59 -15.63
C ALA A 252 11.21 -15.28 -16.20
N ARG A 253 9.90 -15.04 -16.03
CA ARG A 253 9.25 -13.79 -16.42
C ARG A 253 9.84 -12.58 -15.70
N HIS A 254 9.97 -12.63 -14.38
CA HIS A 254 10.49 -11.51 -13.61
C HIS A 254 11.94 -11.18 -13.99
N LEU A 255 12.84 -12.18 -13.99
CA LEU A 255 14.23 -11.98 -14.35
C LEU A 255 14.41 -11.40 -15.76
N SER A 256 13.61 -11.89 -16.73
CA SER A 256 13.71 -11.47 -18.13
C SER A 256 13.22 -10.05 -18.39
N ARG A 257 12.46 -9.46 -17.46
CA ARG A 257 11.93 -8.09 -17.59
C ARG A 257 12.78 -7.04 -16.88
N LEU A 258 13.66 -7.46 -15.97
CA LEU A 258 14.45 -6.58 -15.14
C LEU A 258 15.79 -6.23 -15.81
N PRO A 259 16.03 -4.94 -16.15
CA PRO A 259 17.25 -4.52 -16.84
C PRO A 259 18.53 -4.84 -16.06
N GLN A 260 18.48 -4.83 -14.72
CA GLN A 260 19.65 -5.09 -13.87
C GLN A 260 20.22 -6.51 -14.01
N TYR A 261 19.43 -7.47 -14.52
CA TYR A 261 19.89 -8.84 -14.76
C TYR A 261 20.28 -9.08 -16.22
N THR A 262 20.10 -8.10 -17.10
CA THR A 262 20.38 -8.25 -18.54
C THR A 262 21.84 -7.92 -18.83
N THR A 263 22.54 -8.84 -19.52
CA THR A 263 23.91 -8.65 -20.02
C THR A 263 23.96 -8.87 -21.53
N PRO A 264 25.03 -8.45 -22.23
CA PRO A 264 25.19 -8.73 -23.66
C PRO A 264 25.16 -10.22 -24.02
N ASN A 265 25.47 -11.10 -23.08
CA ASN A 265 25.53 -12.55 -23.28
C ASN A 265 24.26 -13.29 -22.77
N GLY A 266 23.21 -12.57 -22.38
CA GLY A 266 21.99 -13.12 -21.81
C GLY A 266 21.74 -12.67 -20.37
N ILE A 267 20.82 -13.34 -19.68
CA ILE A 267 20.45 -13.00 -18.30
C ILE A 267 21.50 -13.54 -17.33
N CYS A 268 21.94 -12.72 -16.37
CA CYS A 268 22.87 -13.12 -15.32
C CYS A 268 22.23 -12.89 -13.95
N TYR A 269 22.20 -13.94 -13.12
CA TYR A 269 21.69 -13.87 -11.76
C TYR A 269 22.72 -14.46 -10.79
N ARG A 270 23.08 -13.70 -9.74
CA ARG A 270 24.09 -14.10 -8.74
C ARG A 270 25.42 -14.58 -9.36
N GLY A 271 25.85 -13.93 -10.45
CA GLY A 271 27.07 -14.29 -11.19
C GLY A 271 26.97 -15.53 -12.07
N GLN A 272 25.79 -16.15 -12.19
CA GLN A 272 25.54 -17.27 -13.09
C GLN A 272 24.87 -16.76 -14.37
N LEU A 273 25.53 -16.98 -15.51
CA LEU A 273 24.93 -16.71 -16.82
C LEU A 273 23.90 -17.79 -17.15
N LEU A 274 22.72 -17.37 -17.60
CA LEU A 274 21.59 -18.21 -17.96
C LEU A 274 21.34 -18.11 -19.47
N PRO A 275 22.19 -18.74 -20.31
CA PRO A 275 22.16 -18.55 -21.76
C PRO A 275 20.88 -19.11 -22.42
N ASN A 276 20.21 -20.06 -21.77
CA ASN A 276 18.99 -20.70 -22.27
C ASN A 276 17.71 -20.06 -21.69
N LEU A 277 17.84 -18.97 -20.92
CA LEU A 277 16.69 -18.25 -20.38
C LEU A 277 16.24 -17.22 -21.40
N GLU A 278 15.30 -17.62 -22.24
CA GLU A 278 14.70 -16.80 -23.29
C GLU A 278 13.36 -16.21 -22.84
N LYS A 279 12.85 -15.22 -23.58
CA LYS A 279 11.53 -14.61 -23.30
C LYS A 279 10.39 -15.64 -23.32
N CYS A 280 10.48 -16.65 -24.19
CA CYS A 280 9.49 -17.72 -24.30
C CYS A 280 9.58 -18.77 -23.18
N THR A 281 10.70 -18.89 -22.47
CA THR A 281 10.91 -19.91 -21.42
C THR A 281 9.84 -19.86 -20.33
N ALA A 282 9.38 -18.65 -19.98
CA ALA A 282 8.31 -18.49 -19.00
C ALA A 282 6.98 -19.12 -19.49
N VAL A 283 6.66 -18.97 -20.79
CA VAL A 283 5.48 -19.57 -21.43
C VAL A 283 5.60 -21.09 -21.46
N GLU A 284 6.79 -21.62 -21.75
CA GLU A 284 7.02 -23.07 -21.76
C GLU A 284 6.72 -23.72 -20.40
N TYR A 285 7.16 -23.09 -19.30
CA TYR A 285 6.84 -23.56 -17.96
C TYR A 285 5.34 -23.45 -17.65
N THR A 286 4.68 -22.36 -18.06
CA THR A 286 3.23 -22.22 -17.92
C THR A 286 2.46 -23.31 -18.68
N LEU A 287 2.87 -23.64 -19.91
CA LEU A 287 2.25 -24.71 -20.71
C LEU A 287 2.36 -26.08 -20.02
N LYS A 288 3.47 -26.34 -19.31
CA LYS A 288 3.65 -27.58 -18.53
C LYS A 288 2.67 -27.69 -17.35
N CYS A 289 2.11 -26.59 -16.85
CA CYS A 289 1.12 -26.62 -15.77
C CYS A 289 -0.29 -27.00 -16.25
N ILE A 290 -0.63 -26.75 -17.51
CA ILE A 290 -2.01 -26.85 -18.03
C ILE A 290 -2.62 -28.26 -17.84
N PRO A 291 -1.93 -29.37 -18.15
CA PRO A 291 -2.50 -30.70 -17.97
C PRO A 291 -2.88 -31.02 -16.53
N GLU A 292 -2.12 -30.53 -15.55
CA GLU A 292 -2.40 -30.72 -14.12
C GLU A 292 -3.55 -29.80 -13.66
N LEU A 293 -3.58 -28.54 -14.12
CA LEU A 293 -4.68 -27.61 -13.82
C LEU A 293 -6.04 -28.12 -14.31
N LEU A 294 -6.10 -28.73 -15.50
CA LEU A 294 -7.33 -29.26 -16.06
C LEU A 294 -7.92 -30.43 -15.26
N LYS A 295 -7.08 -31.18 -14.52
CA LYS A 295 -7.49 -32.29 -13.67
C LYS A 295 -8.06 -31.85 -12.32
N PHE A 296 -7.92 -30.56 -11.95
CA PHE A 296 -8.38 -30.04 -10.66
C PHE A 296 -9.79 -30.47 -10.23
N PRO A 297 -10.82 -30.47 -11.11
CA PRO A 297 -12.18 -30.88 -10.72
C PRO A 297 -12.31 -32.36 -10.33
N GLU A 298 -11.37 -33.20 -10.76
CA GLU A 298 -11.36 -34.65 -10.53
C GLU A 298 -10.59 -35.04 -9.27
N ILE A 299 -9.74 -34.14 -8.76
CA ILE A 299 -8.84 -34.40 -7.64
C ILE A 299 -9.61 -34.26 -6.33
N THR A 300 -9.53 -35.32 -5.52
CA THR A 300 -10.15 -35.37 -4.18
C THR A 300 -9.14 -35.32 -3.05
N ASP A 301 -7.86 -35.61 -3.32
CA ASP A 301 -6.81 -35.51 -2.31
C ASP A 301 -6.59 -34.04 -1.92
N PRO A 302 -6.77 -33.67 -0.63
CA PRO A 302 -6.63 -32.30 -0.20
C PRO A 302 -5.23 -31.73 -0.45
N THR A 303 -4.17 -32.54 -0.31
CA THR A 303 -2.79 -32.06 -0.49
C THR A 303 -2.51 -31.72 -1.96
N GLU A 304 -3.01 -32.54 -2.87
CA GLU A 304 -2.92 -32.29 -4.31
C GLU A 304 -3.77 -31.08 -4.73
N GLN A 305 -4.97 -30.92 -4.16
CA GLN A 305 -5.77 -29.70 -4.33
C GLN A 305 -5.01 -28.46 -3.85
N GLU A 306 -4.40 -28.48 -2.67
CA GLU A 306 -3.57 -27.37 -2.18
C GLU A 306 -2.43 -27.03 -3.15
N ASN A 307 -1.75 -28.04 -3.67
CA ASN A 307 -0.62 -27.84 -4.56
C ASN A 307 -1.05 -27.12 -5.86
N ILE A 308 -2.22 -27.50 -6.39
CA ILE A 308 -2.80 -26.87 -7.57
C ILE A 308 -3.29 -25.44 -7.27
N MET A 309 -3.90 -25.20 -6.10
CA MET A 309 -4.31 -23.86 -5.68
C MET A 309 -3.10 -22.92 -5.55
N VAL A 310 -2.01 -23.38 -4.94
CA VAL A 310 -0.76 -22.61 -4.81
C VAL A 310 -0.17 -22.30 -6.19
N ALA A 311 -0.06 -23.31 -7.06
CA ALA A 311 0.43 -23.09 -8.41
C ALA A 311 -0.46 -22.08 -9.17
N THR A 312 -1.78 -22.16 -9.01
CA THR A 312 -2.75 -21.23 -9.60
C THR A 312 -2.51 -19.79 -9.13
N VAL A 313 -2.28 -19.57 -7.83
CA VAL A 313 -2.00 -18.23 -7.28
C VAL A 313 -0.70 -17.64 -7.85
N ILE A 314 0.34 -18.46 -7.97
CA ILE A 314 1.62 -18.05 -8.58
C ILE A 314 1.46 -17.75 -10.07
N LEU A 315 0.70 -18.58 -10.78
CA LEU A 315 0.43 -18.40 -12.20
C LEU A 315 -0.44 -17.16 -12.48
N ARG A 316 -1.36 -16.82 -11.58
CA ARG A 316 -2.08 -15.55 -11.63
C ARG A 316 -1.13 -14.36 -11.48
N GLN A 317 -0.15 -14.44 -10.58
CA GLN A 317 0.90 -13.43 -10.46
C GLN A 317 1.73 -13.31 -11.75
N TYR A 318 2.01 -14.43 -12.43
CA TYR A 318 2.65 -14.43 -13.74
C TYR A 318 1.80 -13.72 -14.81
N GLU A 319 0.49 -14.01 -14.88
CA GLU A 319 -0.44 -13.35 -15.82
C GLU A 319 -0.51 -11.83 -15.57
N GLU A 320 -0.53 -11.42 -14.30
CA GLU A 320 -0.52 -10.01 -13.91
C GLU A 320 0.74 -9.28 -14.42
N MET A 321 1.85 -9.99 -14.67
CA MET A 321 3.07 -9.46 -15.27
C MET A 321 3.09 -9.47 -16.82
N GLU A 322 2.11 -10.11 -17.46
CA GLU A 322 1.96 -10.25 -18.93
C GLU A 322 1.12 -9.16 -19.59
N GLU A 323 0.21 -8.49 -18.88
CA GLU A 323 -0.88 -7.68 -19.47
C GLU A 323 -0.48 -6.54 -20.45
N ASP A 324 0.80 -6.17 -20.58
CA ASP A 324 1.28 -5.09 -21.48
C ASP A 324 1.82 -5.55 -22.85
N ILE A 325 1.83 -6.85 -23.21
CA ILE A 325 2.22 -7.24 -24.58
C ILE A 325 1.07 -6.94 -25.54
N GLU A 326 1.10 -5.71 -26.08
CA GLU A 326 0.46 -5.16 -27.29
C GLU A 326 -0.78 -5.91 -27.82
N ASP A 327 -1.95 -5.27 -27.74
CA ASP A 327 -3.17 -5.61 -28.50
C ASP A 327 -3.03 -5.29 -30.01
N ASN A 328 -1.80 -5.30 -30.54
CA ASN A 328 -1.53 -5.11 -31.95
C ASN A 328 -1.13 -6.48 -32.52
N ASP A 329 -2.13 -7.16 -33.08
CA ASP A 329 -1.97 -8.17 -34.12
C ASP A 329 -1.59 -9.61 -33.72
N MET A 330 -2.26 -10.20 -32.72
CA MET A 330 -2.58 -11.63 -32.76
C MET A 330 -3.94 -11.87 -32.11
N SER A 331 -4.82 -12.56 -32.83
CA SER A 331 -6.14 -13.00 -32.41
C SER A 331 -6.16 -13.45 -30.94
N THR A 332 -7.02 -12.81 -30.15
CA THR A 332 -7.44 -13.21 -28.78
C THR A 332 -7.99 -14.64 -28.68
N GLN A 333 -8.04 -15.36 -29.81
CA GLN A 333 -8.56 -16.71 -29.96
C GLN A 333 -7.53 -17.82 -29.67
N ASP A 334 -6.21 -17.55 -29.77
CA ASP A 334 -5.15 -18.57 -29.66
C ASP A 334 -4.34 -18.54 -28.36
N ARG A 335 -4.57 -17.55 -27.47
CA ARG A 335 -4.14 -17.71 -26.08
C ARG A 335 -5.02 -18.81 -25.49
N VAL A 336 -4.44 -19.98 -25.21
CA VAL A 336 -5.09 -21.01 -24.37
C VAL A 336 -5.78 -20.27 -23.23
N ASN A 337 -7.06 -20.58 -22.95
CA ASN A 337 -7.89 -19.85 -21.99
C ASN A 337 -7.44 -20.13 -20.54
N PHE A 338 -6.15 -19.89 -20.30
CA PHE A 338 -5.41 -20.08 -19.08
C PHE A 338 -6.06 -19.26 -17.96
N LEU A 339 -6.49 -18.04 -18.29
CA LEU A 339 -7.30 -17.20 -17.40
C LEU A 339 -8.63 -17.86 -17.00
N ALA A 340 -9.34 -18.54 -17.90
CA ALA A 340 -10.56 -19.24 -17.49
C ALA A 340 -10.26 -20.47 -16.64
N ILE A 341 -9.15 -21.16 -16.88
CA ILE A 341 -8.73 -22.33 -16.07
C ILE A 341 -8.37 -21.86 -14.66
N THR A 342 -7.49 -20.85 -14.54
CA THR A 342 -7.09 -20.28 -13.26
C THR A 342 -8.29 -19.69 -12.54
N GLN A 343 -9.17 -18.95 -13.23
CA GLN A 343 -10.38 -18.38 -12.63
C GLN A 343 -11.33 -19.45 -12.07
N ARG A 344 -11.49 -20.60 -12.73
CA ARG A 344 -12.33 -21.70 -12.21
C ARG A 344 -11.79 -22.26 -10.89
N ILE A 345 -10.48 -22.37 -10.77
CA ILE A 345 -9.83 -22.84 -9.53
C ILE A 345 -9.98 -21.78 -8.44
N ILE A 346 -9.79 -20.50 -8.77
CA ILE A 346 -10.05 -19.38 -7.84
C ILE A 346 -11.51 -19.40 -7.35
N ASP A 347 -12.48 -19.59 -8.24
CA ASP A 347 -13.89 -19.68 -7.87
C ASP A 347 -14.16 -20.87 -6.93
N ALA A 348 -13.46 -22.00 -7.15
CA ALA A 348 -13.50 -23.15 -6.25
C ALA A 348 -12.86 -22.85 -4.89
N MET A 349 -11.71 -22.16 -4.83
CA MET A 349 -11.08 -21.71 -3.58
C MET A 349 -12.00 -20.81 -2.75
N ILE A 350 -12.78 -19.95 -3.40
CA ILE A 350 -13.76 -19.07 -2.74
C ILE A 350 -14.96 -19.89 -2.22
N SER A 351 -15.40 -20.89 -2.98
CA SER A 351 -16.63 -21.65 -2.67
C SER A 351 -16.39 -22.81 -1.69
N HIS A 352 -15.21 -23.43 -1.75
CA HIS A 352 -14.83 -24.60 -0.97
C HIS A 352 -13.50 -24.35 -0.27
N ARG A 353 -13.57 -23.77 0.94
CA ARG A 353 -12.37 -23.46 1.73
C ARG A 353 -11.77 -24.74 2.32
N LEU A 354 -10.52 -25.01 1.96
CA LEU A 354 -9.69 -25.99 2.67
C LEU A 354 -9.09 -25.34 3.92
N GLU A 355 -9.23 -25.99 5.08
CA GLU A 355 -8.73 -25.46 6.36
C GLU A 355 -7.23 -25.74 6.60
N GLN A 356 -6.55 -26.36 5.64
CA GLN A 356 -5.12 -26.59 5.71
C GLN A 356 -4.35 -25.27 5.63
N SER A 357 -3.18 -25.21 6.29
CA SER A 357 -2.49 -23.94 6.50
C SER A 357 -1.99 -23.29 5.21
N LEU A 358 -1.59 -24.10 4.21
CA LEU A 358 -1.10 -23.60 2.93
C LEU A 358 -2.26 -23.13 2.03
N ALA A 359 -3.36 -23.87 1.96
CA ALA A 359 -4.58 -23.39 1.31
C ALA A 359 -5.10 -22.08 1.93
N THR A 360 -5.03 -21.95 3.25
CA THR A 360 -5.42 -20.72 3.95
C THR A 360 -4.52 -19.54 3.56
N ALA A 361 -3.19 -19.75 3.48
CA ALA A 361 -2.27 -18.71 3.01
C ALA A 361 -2.56 -18.31 1.55
N ALA A 362 -2.77 -19.30 0.67
CA ALA A 362 -3.16 -19.07 -0.72
C ALA A 362 -4.48 -18.27 -0.83
N TYR A 363 -5.48 -18.60 -0.01
CA TYR A 363 -6.77 -17.91 0.03
C TYR A 363 -6.63 -16.42 0.35
N TRP A 364 -5.81 -16.05 1.35
CA TRP A 364 -5.59 -14.64 1.68
C TRP A 364 -4.91 -13.85 0.56
N ILE A 365 -4.02 -14.50 -0.21
CA ILE A 365 -3.41 -13.90 -1.40
C ILE A 365 -4.45 -13.67 -2.49
N VAL A 366 -5.34 -14.64 -2.72
CA VAL A 366 -6.41 -14.53 -3.71
C VAL A 366 -7.30 -13.32 -3.45
N ILE A 367 -7.65 -13.04 -2.18
CA ILE A 367 -8.44 -11.86 -1.83
C ILE A 367 -7.67 -10.58 -2.20
N ARG A 368 -6.39 -10.48 -1.85
CA ARG A 368 -5.55 -9.31 -2.16
C ARG A 368 -5.44 -9.06 -3.67
N GLN A 369 -5.14 -10.11 -4.44
CA GLN A 369 -5.11 -10.04 -5.91
C GLN A 369 -6.48 -9.68 -6.50
N GLU A 370 -7.58 -10.15 -5.91
CA GLU A 370 -8.92 -9.81 -6.37
C GLU A 370 -9.30 -8.35 -6.08
N VAL A 371 -8.90 -7.79 -4.93
CA VAL A 371 -9.07 -6.35 -4.65
C VAL A 371 -8.35 -5.52 -5.70
N TYR A 372 -7.09 -5.85 -5.98
CA TYR A 372 -6.32 -5.21 -7.05
C TYR A 372 -7.05 -5.30 -8.39
N TYR A 373 -7.35 -6.52 -8.85
CA TYR A 373 -7.93 -6.75 -10.17
C TYR A 373 -9.31 -6.10 -10.31
N ALA A 374 -10.12 -6.10 -9.25
CA ALA A 374 -11.42 -5.45 -9.26
C ALA A 374 -11.30 -3.92 -9.39
N LEU A 375 -10.39 -3.30 -8.64
CA LEU A 375 -10.20 -1.85 -8.65
C LEU A 375 -9.62 -1.35 -9.96
N THR A 376 -8.58 -1.99 -10.49
CA THR A 376 -7.94 -1.56 -11.74
C THR A 376 -8.85 -1.75 -12.97
N ARG A 377 -9.70 -2.78 -12.95
CA ARG A 377 -10.70 -3.07 -14.00
C ARG A 377 -12.06 -2.42 -13.75
N GLN A 378 -12.20 -1.61 -12.70
CA GLN A 378 -13.46 -0.92 -12.33
C GLN A 378 -14.67 -1.85 -12.21
N ARG A 379 -14.48 -3.07 -11.71
CA ARG A 379 -15.55 -4.05 -11.47
C ARG A 379 -15.73 -4.33 -9.98
N ALA A 380 -16.86 -4.94 -9.61
CA ALA A 380 -17.04 -5.46 -8.26
C ALA A 380 -16.19 -6.74 -8.06
N PRO A 381 -15.54 -6.93 -6.89
CA PRO A 381 -14.94 -8.20 -6.51
C PRO A 381 -15.97 -9.31 -6.41
N LYS A 382 -15.56 -10.53 -6.76
CA LYS A 382 -16.41 -11.73 -6.63
C LYS A 382 -16.34 -12.40 -5.25
N MET A 383 -15.50 -11.90 -4.34
CA MET A 383 -15.31 -12.50 -3.01
C MET A 383 -16.60 -12.56 -2.21
N ARG A 384 -16.78 -13.62 -1.42
CA ARG A 384 -17.84 -13.73 -0.42
C ARG A 384 -17.21 -14.08 0.91
N PHE A 385 -17.56 -13.33 1.96
CA PHE A 385 -16.99 -13.52 3.29
C PHE A 385 -18.06 -13.99 4.26
N SER A 386 -17.81 -15.13 4.90
CA SER A 386 -18.61 -15.66 6.00
C SER A 386 -18.31 -14.91 7.30
N PRO A 387 -19.20 -14.88 8.30
CA PRO A 387 -18.90 -14.32 9.62
C PRO A 387 -17.68 -14.97 10.31
N GLU A 388 -17.34 -16.21 9.95
CA GLU A 388 -16.18 -16.90 10.49
C GLU A 388 -14.87 -16.35 9.94
N ASP A 389 -14.87 -15.92 8.69
CA ASP A 389 -13.70 -15.32 8.03
C ASP A 389 -13.25 -14.07 8.77
N TRP A 390 -14.20 -13.23 9.19
CA TRP A 390 -13.95 -12.04 10.00
C TRP A 390 -13.45 -12.35 11.42
N ARG A 391 -13.77 -13.52 11.98
CA ARG A 391 -13.30 -13.90 13.32
C ARG A 391 -11.89 -14.48 13.30
N LYS A 392 -11.53 -15.21 12.24
CA LYS A 392 -10.24 -15.90 12.10
C LYS A 392 -9.16 -15.03 11.44
N ALA A 393 -9.54 -13.93 10.79
CA ALA A 393 -8.60 -13.05 10.09
C ALA A 393 -7.68 -12.28 11.06
N SER A 394 -6.42 -12.09 10.66
CA SER A 394 -5.55 -11.08 11.28
C SER A 394 -6.06 -9.66 11.02
N ALA A 395 -5.47 -8.65 11.67
CA ALA A 395 -5.85 -7.26 11.46
C ALA A 395 -5.70 -6.84 9.99
N ALA A 396 -4.57 -7.17 9.34
CA ALA A 396 -4.37 -6.85 7.93
C ALA A 396 -5.38 -7.53 7.03
N ASN A 397 -5.60 -8.84 7.21
CA ASN A 397 -6.57 -9.58 6.40
C ASN A 397 -8.00 -9.05 6.62
N THR A 398 -8.33 -8.62 7.84
CA THR A 398 -9.62 -7.96 8.14
C THR A 398 -9.80 -6.67 7.36
N LEU A 399 -8.75 -5.84 7.26
CA LEU A 399 -8.82 -4.57 6.53
C LEU A 399 -8.74 -4.75 5.01
N VAL A 400 -8.07 -5.79 4.52
CA VAL A 400 -8.15 -6.22 3.12
C VAL A 400 -9.59 -6.63 2.74
N MET A 401 -10.26 -7.43 3.58
CA MET A 401 -11.67 -7.78 3.36
C MET A 401 -12.58 -6.56 3.43
N LEU A 402 -12.33 -5.61 4.35
CA LEU A 402 -13.06 -4.34 4.40
C LEU A 402 -12.92 -3.57 3.09
N ALA A 403 -11.70 -3.43 2.57
CA ALA A 403 -11.46 -2.78 1.28
C ALA A 403 -12.24 -3.50 0.16
N SER A 404 -12.19 -4.84 0.11
CA SER A 404 -12.98 -5.64 -0.84
C SER A 404 -14.48 -5.36 -0.74
N GLU A 405 -15.05 -5.29 0.45
CA GLU A 405 -16.48 -4.96 0.62
C GLU A 405 -16.80 -3.52 0.21
N VAL A 406 -15.93 -2.56 0.53
CA VAL A 406 -16.07 -1.16 0.13
C VAL A 406 -16.03 -0.97 -1.40
N THR A 407 -15.24 -1.75 -2.12
CA THR A 407 -15.28 -1.67 -3.60
C THR A 407 -16.64 -2.10 -4.20
N LYS A 408 -17.46 -2.88 -3.47
CA LYS A 408 -18.83 -3.25 -3.87
C LYS A 408 -19.85 -2.17 -3.48
N TRP A 409 -19.44 -1.19 -2.69
CA TRP A 409 -20.32 -0.20 -2.08
C TRP A 409 -20.72 0.90 -3.06
N ARG A 410 -21.56 0.54 -4.04
CA ARG A 410 -22.21 1.52 -4.92
C ARG A 410 -23.65 1.87 -4.50
N TRP A 411 -24.17 1.26 -3.43
CA TRP A 411 -25.62 1.30 -3.10
C TRP A 411 -25.97 1.66 -1.64
N GLY A 412 -25.07 2.28 -0.88
CA GLY A 412 -25.44 2.86 0.43
C GLY A 412 -25.83 1.82 1.50
N ASP A 413 -25.02 0.78 1.68
CA ASP A 413 -25.18 -0.15 2.81
C ASP A 413 -24.64 0.49 4.10
N ASP A 414 -25.54 0.89 5.00
CA ASP A 414 -25.22 1.44 6.33
C ASP A 414 -24.46 0.44 7.22
N ARG A 415 -24.63 -0.86 7.01
CA ARG A 415 -23.91 -1.90 7.77
C ARG A 415 -22.42 -1.86 7.47
N LEU A 416 -22.07 -1.55 6.21
CA LEU A 416 -20.68 -1.40 5.81
C LEU A 416 -20.04 -0.18 6.47
N MET A 417 -20.75 0.95 6.53
CA MET A 417 -20.27 2.16 7.21
C MET A 417 -20.10 1.94 8.71
N LEU A 418 -21.02 1.22 9.35
CA LEU A 418 -20.90 0.87 10.77
C LEU A 418 -19.70 -0.05 11.01
N ARG A 419 -19.50 -1.05 10.14
CA ARG A 419 -18.35 -1.96 10.21
C ARG A 419 -17.03 -1.20 10.01
N HIS A 420 -16.96 -0.34 9.00
CA HIS A 420 -15.79 0.51 8.74
C HIS A 420 -15.40 1.32 9.99
N ARG A 421 -16.35 2.06 10.57
CA ARG A 421 -16.09 2.87 11.78
C ARG A 421 -15.65 2.02 12.96
N LYS A 422 -16.29 0.87 13.15
CA LYS A 422 -15.94 -0.07 14.22
C LYS A 422 -14.51 -0.59 14.04
N LEU A 423 -14.16 -1.09 12.86
CA LEU A 423 -12.81 -1.63 12.60
C LEU A 423 -11.73 -0.55 12.71
N GLN A 424 -12.01 0.68 12.23
CA GLN A 424 -11.11 1.81 12.40
C GLN A 424 -10.88 2.14 13.88
N HIS A 425 -11.91 2.02 14.73
CA HIS A 425 -11.80 2.24 16.16
C HIS A 425 -11.05 1.09 16.87
N ASP A 426 -11.44 -0.16 16.59
CA ASP A 426 -10.91 -1.37 17.23
C ASP A 426 -9.41 -1.51 16.94
N TYR A 427 -8.98 -1.23 15.71
CA TYR A 427 -7.58 -1.36 15.31
C TYR A 427 -6.75 -0.07 15.44
N ARG A 428 -7.29 1.02 16.02
CA ARG A 428 -6.62 2.33 16.07
C ARG A 428 -5.19 2.30 16.64
N HIS A 429 -4.94 1.41 17.60
CA HIS A 429 -3.64 1.27 18.26
C HIS A 429 -2.68 0.41 17.46
N GLU A 430 -3.18 -0.69 16.89
CA GLU A 430 -2.40 -1.57 16.03
C GLU A 430 -2.00 -0.89 14.72
N LEU A 431 -2.77 0.10 14.26
CA LEU A 431 -2.50 0.88 13.05
C LEU A 431 -1.70 2.16 13.32
N ALA A 432 -1.25 2.41 14.56
CA ALA A 432 -0.50 3.59 14.90
C ALA A 432 0.94 3.50 14.33
N PRO A 433 1.42 4.52 13.60
CA PRO A 433 2.80 4.52 13.09
C PRO A 433 3.81 4.65 14.23
N ILE A 434 5.01 4.10 14.02
CA ILE A 434 6.16 4.34 14.91
C ILE A 434 6.62 5.80 14.77
N PHE A 435 6.55 6.32 13.55
CA PHE A 435 6.97 7.68 13.23
C PHE A 435 6.08 8.28 12.15
N GLU A 436 5.69 9.54 12.34
CA GLU A 436 4.94 10.30 11.35
C GLU A 436 5.43 11.75 11.29
N LYS A 437 5.81 12.19 10.10
CA LYS A 437 6.18 13.57 9.77
C LYS A 437 5.38 14.01 8.55
N LYS A 438 4.72 15.17 8.68
CA LYS A 438 3.98 15.80 7.57
C LYS A 438 4.93 16.19 6.43
N ALA A 439 4.42 16.12 5.21
CA ALA A 439 5.12 16.61 4.02
C ALA A 439 5.45 18.11 4.15
N ASP A 440 6.68 18.49 3.81
CA ASP A 440 7.12 19.88 3.76
C ASP A 440 7.37 20.33 2.32
N ARG A 441 6.34 20.96 1.72
CA ARG A 441 6.41 21.47 0.34
C ARG A 441 7.53 22.50 0.15
N SER A 442 7.91 23.25 1.19
CA SER A 442 8.99 24.23 1.08
C SER A 442 10.35 23.58 0.82
N ARG A 443 10.50 22.31 1.21
CA ARG A 443 11.67 21.47 0.99
C ARG A 443 11.57 20.58 -0.25
N GLY A 444 10.47 20.67 -1.00
CA GLY A 444 10.17 19.75 -2.10
C GLY A 444 9.68 18.37 -1.64
N GLU A 445 9.28 18.23 -0.36
CA GLU A 445 8.70 16.99 0.18
C GLU A 445 7.19 17.03 -0.06
N LEU A 446 6.70 16.23 -1.02
CA LEU A 446 5.27 16.14 -1.37
C LEU A 446 4.53 15.03 -0.59
N PHE A 447 5.23 13.93 -0.31
CA PHE A 447 4.70 12.82 0.46
C PHE A 447 5.06 12.95 1.95
N PRO A 448 4.16 12.55 2.87
CA PRO A 448 4.51 12.46 4.28
C PRO A 448 5.48 11.29 4.53
N THR A 449 6.31 11.41 5.57
CA THR A 449 7.15 10.32 6.04
C THR A 449 6.43 9.56 7.14
N ILE A 450 6.10 8.30 6.89
CA ILE A 450 5.35 7.46 7.83
C ILE A 450 6.05 6.11 7.91
N TRP A 451 6.39 5.65 9.12
CA TRP A 451 7.04 4.37 9.37
C TRP A 451 6.17 3.46 10.22
N TYR A 452 6.10 2.21 9.78
CA TYR A 452 5.36 1.13 10.44
C TYR A 452 6.33 0.04 10.89
N SER A 453 5.92 -0.77 11.87
CA SER A 453 6.76 -1.81 12.47
C SER A 453 6.87 -3.08 11.61
N SER A 454 5.94 -3.29 10.68
CA SER A 454 5.86 -4.51 9.89
C SER A 454 5.12 -4.30 8.56
N ASP A 455 5.41 -5.17 7.59
CA ASP A 455 4.72 -5.21 6.28
C ASP A 455 3.24 -5.54 6.41
N GLU A 456 2.86 -6.34 7.41
CA GLU A 456 1.47 -6.61 7.74
C GLU A 456 0.75 -5.31 8.13
N GLN A 457 1.36 -4.50 9.00
CA GLN A 457 0.80 -3.22 9.42
C GLN A 457 0.69 -2.22 8.26
N VAL A 458 1.72 -2.16 7.40
CA VAL A 458 1.69 -1.36 6.16
C VAL A 458 0.49 -1.74 5.29
N THR A 459 0.30 -3.04 5.08
CA THR A 459 -0.80 -3.57 4.27
C THR A 459 -2.15 -3.26 4.89
N ALA A 460 -2.28 -3.47 6.20
CA ALA A 460 -3.48 -3.18 6.99
C ALA A 460 -3.91 -1.71 6.82
N VAL A 461 -2.98 -0.78 7.05
CA VAL A 461 -3.24 0.66 6.95
C VAL A 461 -3.58 1.05 5.52
N GLN A 462 -2.78 0.65 4.53
CA GLN A 462 -3.04 1.07 3.15
C GLN A 462 -4.41 0.57 2.65
N HIS A 463 -4.85 -0.63 3.03
CA HIS A 463 -6.19 -1.12 2.67
C HIS A 463 -7.31 -0.36 3.40
N LEU A 464 -7.10 0.06 4.65
CA LEU A 464 -8.03 0.98 5.33
C LEU A 464 -8.08 2.35 4.63
N GLU A 465 -6.94 2.87 4.18
CA GLU A 465 -6.89 4.13 3.44
C GLU A 465 -7.56 4.01 2.07
N ILE A 466 -7.40 2.89 1.35
CA ILE A 466 -8.17 2.61 0.13
C ILE A 466 -9.67 2.62 0.42
N ALA A 467 -10.10 1.99 1.51
CA ALA A 467 -11.49 2.03 1.92
C ALA A 467 -11.98 3.46 2.21
N ASN A 468 -11.23 4.25 2.99
CA ASN A 468 -11.55 5.66 3.27
C ASN A 468 -11.67 6.47 1.97
N MET A 469 -10.71 6.31 1.07
CA MET A 469 -10.64 7.00 -0.21
C MET A 469 -11.88 6.75 -1.07
N ILE A 470 -12.29 5.48 -1.20
CA ILE A 470 -13.48 5.09 -1.96
C ILE A 470 -14.76 5.60 -1.28
N LEU A 471 -14.89 5.41 0.04
CA LEU A 471 -16.06 5.87 0.79
C LEU A 471 -16.25 7.39 0.70
N THR A 472 -15.16 8.15 0.73
CA THR A 472 -15.17 9.61 0.62
C THR A 472 -15.53 10.06 -0.81
N ALA A 473 -14.89 9.47 -1.82
CA ALA A 473 -15.15 9.84 -3.21
C ALA A 473 -16.54 9.42 -3.72
N GLN A 474 -17.01 8.24 -3.30
CA GLN A 474 -18.28 7.65 -3.74
C GLN A 474 -19.42 7.89 -2.76
N ASN A 475 -19.27 8.86 -1.86
CA ASN A 475 -20.27 9.18 -0.85
C ASN A 475 -21.62 9.55 -1.52
N PRO A 476 -22.71 8.79 -1.31
CA PRO A 476 -24.00 9.05 -1.96
C PRO A 476 -24.58 10.42 -1.66
N TYR A 477 -24.26 10.99 -0.49
CA TYR A 477 -24.71 12.31 -0.08
C TYR A 477 -24.07 13.44 -0.90
N LEU A 478 -22.99 13.18 -1.66
CA LEU A 478 -22.39 14.18 -2.54
C LEU A 478 -23.24 14.51 -3.76
N SER A 479 -24.07 13.57 -4.26
CA SER A 479 -24.87 13.72 -5.48
C SER A 479 -25.72 15.00 -5.53
N ASN A 480 -26.28 15.42 -4.39
CA ASN A 480 -27.11 16.62 -4.24
C ASN A 480 -26.43 17.71 -3.39
N SER A 481 -25.12 17.60 -3.17
CA SER A 481 -24.38 18.51 -2.30
C SER A 481 -23.84 19.74 -3.04
N THR A 482 -23.32 20.69 -2.25
CA THR A 482 -22.69 21.89 -2.81
C THR A 482 -21.35 21.59 -3.49
N ARG A 483 -20.94 22.43 -4.44
CA ARG A 483 -19.59 22.37 -5.04
C ARG A 483 -18.47 22.45 -3.98
N ALA A 484 -18.70 23.15 -2.87
CA ALA A 484 -17.76 23.20 -1.75
C ALA A 484 -17.58 21.83 -1.07
N ALA A 485 -18.66 21.05 -0.95
CA ALA A 485 -18.60 19.69 -0.41
C ALA A 485 -17.84 18.74 -1.34
N HIS A 486 -18.06 18.83 -2.67
CA HIS A 486 -17.27 18.07 -3.64
C HIS A 486 -15.77 18.38 -3.55
N ARG A 487 -15.40 19.67 -3.53
CA ARG A 487 -13.99 20.08 -3.38
C ARG A 487 -13.37 19.61 -2.07
N LYS A 488 -14.17 19.57 -0.99
CA LYS A 488 -13.71 19.05 0.30
C LYS A 488 -13.42 17.55 0.21
N ALA A 489 -14.33 16.78 -0.39
CA ALA A 489 -14.15 15.35 -0.60
C ALA A 489 -12.95 15.05 -1.51
N GLU A 490 -12.80 15.77 -2.63
CA GLU A 490 -11.63 15.68 -3.52
C GLU A 490 -10.33 16.00 -2.78
N ALA A 491 -10.30 17.06 -1.96
CA ALA A 491 -9.11 17.41 -1.18
C ALA A 491 -8.75 16.33 -0.14
N GLU A 492 -9.74 15.71 0.49
CA GLU A 492 -9.54 14.60 1.42
C GLU A 492 -9.01 13.36 0.70
N VAL A 493 -9.59 13.01 -0.46
CA VAL A 493 -9.11 11.91 -1.32
C VAL A 493 -7.66 12.14 -1.75
N ARG A 494 -7.29 13.35 -2.19
CA ARG A 494 -5.90 13.67 -2.54
C ARG A 494 -4.96 13.50 -1.34
N SER A 495 -5.38 13.94 -0.15
CA SER A 495 -4.59 13.75 1.07
C SER A 495 -4.37 12.26 1.38
N ILE A 496 -5.38 11.43 1.16
CA ILE A 496 -5.28 9.97 1.35
C ILE A 496 -4.34 9.35 0.31
N VAL A 497 -4.45 9.71 -0.98
CA VAL A 497 -3.55 9.23 -2.03
C VAL A 497 -2.10 9.58 -1.71
N LEU A 498 -1.81 10.82 -1.32
CA LEU A 498 -0.46 11.25 -0.92
C LEU A 498 0.05 10.46 0.30
N ARG A 499 -0.83 10.16 1.28
CA ARG A 499 -0.50 9.32 2.43
C ARG A 499 -0.13 7.91 2.02
N ILE A 500 -0.93 7.25 1.18
CA ILE A 500 -0.66 5.90 0.67
C ILE A 500 0.69 5.88 -0.07
N CYS A 501 0.96 6.88 -0.91
CA CYS A 501 2.25 7.02 -1.62
C CYS A 501 3.43 7.22 -0.65
N GLY A 502 3.26 8.05 0.38
CA GLY A 502 4.28 8.24 1.42
C GLY A 502 4.60 6.95 2.18
N ILE A 503 3.57 6.16 2.52
CA ILE A 503 3.76 4.84 3.12
C ILE A 503 4.56 3.93 2.19
N ALA A 504 4.21 3.89 0.90
CA ALA A 504 4.87 3.02 -0.08
C ALA A 504 6.35 3.36 -0.29
N VAL A 505 6.69 4.65 -0.46
CA VAL A 505 8.09 5.09 -0.67
C VAL A 505 8.98 4.73 0.52
N HIS A 506 8.45 4.86 1.74
CA HIS A 506 9.19 4.56 2.96
C HIS A 506 9.23 3.07 3.32
N HIS A 507 8.52 2.21 2.57
CA HIS A 507 8.56 0.76 2.68
C HIS A 507 8.77 0.11 1.31
N ALA A 508 9.71 0.63 0.52
CA ALA A 508 9.96 0.15 -0.85
C ALA A 508 10.36 -1.34 -0.93
N HIS A 509 10.81 -1.95 0.18
CA HIS A 509 11.05 -3.39 0.29
C HIS A 509 9.74 -4.20 0.41
N CYS A 510 8.68 -3.59 0.97
CA CYS A 510 7.32 -4.10 0.94
C CYS A 510 6.68 -3.78 -0.40
N HIS A 511 7.11 -4.54 -1.39
CA HIS A 511 6.66 -4.56 -2.77
C HIS A 511 5.12 -4.37 -2.94
N PRO A 512 4.24 -5.13 -2.26
CA PRO A 512 2.79 -4.89 -2.31
C PRO A 512 2.34 -3.45 -1.99
N ALA A 513 3.09 -2.71 -1.17
CA ALA A 513 2.75 -1.35 -0.79
C ALA A 513 2.83 -0.36 -1.95
N LEU A 514 3.80 -0.55 -2.85
CA LEU A 514 3.94 0.22 -4.09
C LEU A 514 2.78 -0.06 -5.04
N VAL A 515 2.40 -1.33 -5.18
CA VAL A 515 1.21 -1.72 -5.98
C VAL A 515 -0.04 -1.04 -5.43
N THR A 516 -0.27 -1.04 -4.11
CA THR A 516 -1.41 -0.34 -3.51
C THR A 516 -1.40 1.17 -3.76
N ALA A 517 -0.22 1.82 -3.76
CA ALA A 517 -0.11 3.22 -4.14
C ALA A 517 -0.48 3.47 -5.60
N VAL A 518 -0.03 2.60 -6.52
CA VAL A 518 -0.41 2.70 -7.95
C VAL A 518 -1.91 2.49 -8.15
N ILE A 519 -2.57 1.60 -7.40
CA ILE A 519 -4.03 1.47 -7.41
C ILE A 519 -4.68 2.80 -7.03
N ALA A 520 -4.24 3.43 -5.93
CA ALA A 520 -4.79 4.69 -5.47
C ALA A 520 -4.63 5.82 -6.50
N ILE A 521 -3.45 5.91 -7.12
CA ILE A 521 -3.16 6.86 -8.20
C ILE A 521 -4.05 6.57 -9.43
N THR A 522 -4.24 5.30 -9.78
CA THR A 522 -5.06 4.94 -10.94
C THR A 522 -6.54 5.26 -10.74
N LEU A 523 -7.05 5.15 -9.50
CA LEU A 523 -8.45 5.42 -9.19
C LEU A 523 -8.77 6.91 -9.11
N TYR A 524 -7.88 7.71 -8.51
CA TYR A 524 -8.17 9.11 -8.17
C TYR A 524 -7.03 10.10 -8.50
N GLY A 525 -6.05 9.69 -9.31
CA GLY A 525 -4.97 10.56 -9.77
C GLY A 525 -5.44 11.75 -10.61
N GLU A 526 -6.61 11.65 -11.23
CA GLU A 526 -7.25 12.76 -11.96
C GLU A 526 -7.61 13.94 -11.04
N TYR A 527 -7.71 13.75 -9.72
CA TYR A 527 -7.97 14.87 -8.80
C TYR A 527 -6.77 15.80 -8.64
N PHE A 528 -5.58 15.40 -9.11
CA PHE A 528 -4.36 16.19 -9.00
C PHE A 528 -4.20 17.11 -10.22
N THR A 529 -4.14 18.41 -9.97
CA THR A 529 -4.01 19.45 -11.00
C THR A 529 -2.63 20.08 -11.06
N GLU A 530 -1.88 20.05 -9.96
CA GLU A 530 -0.56 20.66 -9.88
C GLU A 530 0.49 19.77 -10.53
N LEU A 531 1.32 20.34 -11.41
CA LEU A 531 2.35 19.60 -12.16
C LEU A 531 3.32 18.86 -11.22
N GLU A 532 3.77 19.50 -10.15
CA GLU A 532 4.69 18.90 -9.18
C GLU A 532 4.09 17.65 -8.51
N GLU A 533 2.80 17.69 -8.16
CA GLU A 533 2.10 16.53 -7.59
C GLU A 533 1.98 15.41 -8.63
N ARG A 534 1.57 15.74 -9.86
CA ARG A 534 1.46 14.78 -10.97
C ARG A 534 2.79 14.08 -11.24
N GLU A 535 3.89 14.84 -11.34
CA GLU A 535 5.25 14.30 -11.53
C GLU A 535 5.67 13.37 -10.39
N ALA A 536 5.37 13.72 -9.14
CA ALA A 536 5.66 12.85 -8.00
C ALA A 536 4.86 11.54 -8.03
N LEU A 537 3.58 11.59 -8.41
CA LEU A 537 2.77 10.37 -8.59
C LEU A 537 3.31 9.51 -9.73
N VAL A 538 3.75 10.12 -10.84
CA VAL A 538 4.44 9.41 -11.92
C VAL A 538 5.71 8.72 -11.41
N GLY A 539 6.48 9.37 -10.56
CA GLY A 539 7.68 8.79 -9.95
C GLY A 539 7.40 7.47 -9.19
N ILE A 540 6.25 7.37 -8.50
CA ILE A 540 5.82 6.12 -7.85
C ILE A 540 5.50 5.02 -8.87
N ILE A 541 4.82 5.37 -9.96
CA ILE A 541 4.49 4.42 -11.03
C ILE A 541 5.76 3.90 -11.70
N ASP A 542 6.71 4.77 -12.00
CA ASP A 542 8.01 4.39 -12.59
C ASP A 542 8.80 3.51 -11.62
N GLN A 543 8.89 3.87 -10.35
CA GLN A 543 9.53 3.05 -9.32
C GLN A 543 8.90 1.66 -9.21
N THR A 544 7.57 1.58 -9.27
CA THR A 544 6.85 0.30 -9.20
C THR A 544 7.12 -0.55 -10.44
N ARG A 545 7.14 0.05 -11.64
CA ARG A 545 7.47 -0.63 -12.90
C ARG A 545 8.87 -1.24 -12.84
N ASP A 546 9.84 -0.47 -12.36
CA ASP A 546 11.25 -0.84 -12.36
C ASP A 546 11.55 -1.93 -11.31
N LEU A 547 10.81 -1.96 -10.18
CA LEU A 547 10.98 -2.97 -9.14
C LEU A 547 10.22 -4.27 -9.40
N HIS A 548 8.98 -4.19 -9.91
CA HIS A 548 8.09 -5.34 -9.99
C HIS A 548 7.97 -5.97 -11.37
N SER A 549 8.62 -5.39 -12.38
CA SER A 549 8.34 -5.72 -13.79
C SER A 549 6.86 -5.63 -14.15
N TRP A 550 6.07 -4.84 -13.40
CA TRP A 550 4.63 -4.84 -13.52
C TRP A 550 4.16 -4.02 -14.72
N PRO A 551 3.28 -4.58 -15.56
CA PRO A 551 2.73 -3.89 -16.71
C PRO A 551 1.65 -2.86 -16.30
N MET A 552 2.05 -1.60 -16.12
CA MET A 552 1.13 -0.49 -15.77
C MET A 552 0.93 0.52 -16.91
N GLN A 553 1.41 0.22 -18.12
CA GLN A 553 1.49 1.20 -19.20
C GLN A 553 0.10 1.71 -19.64
N LYS A 554 -0.91 0.84 -19.71
CA LYS A 554 -2.28 1.23 -20.09
C LYS A 554 -2.94 2.15 -19.04
N CYS A 555 -2.85 1.78 -17.77
CA CYS A 555 -3.40 2.58 -16.67
C CYS A 555 -2.74 3.95 -16.59
N TYR A 556 -1.41 3.98 -16.78
CA TYR A 556 -0.63 5.21 -16.84
C TYR A 556 -0.99 6.10 -18.02
N ALA A 557 -1.08 5.53 -19.24
CA ALA A 557 -1.44 6.26 -20.45
C ALA A 557 -2.85 6.87 -20.33
N ARG A 558 -3.80 6.15 -19.71
CA ARG A 558 -5.13 6.67 -19.41
C ARG A 558 -5.07 7.87 -18.46
N LEU A 559 -4.31 7.77 -17.36
CA LEU A 559 -4.16 8.85 -16.39
C LEU A 559 -3.54 10.11 -17.02
N ARG A 560 -2.46 9.95 -17.81
CA ARG A 560 -1.82 11.06 -18.52
C ARG A 560 -2.78 11.75 -19.48
N ARG A 561 -3.54 10.97 -20.27
CA ARG A 561 -4.55 11.52 -21.18
C ARG A 561 -5.62 12.31 -20.42
N GLY A 562 -6.08 11.81 -19.26
CA GLY A 562 -7.01 12.53 -18.41
C GLY A 562 -6.46 13.88 -17.93
N TRP A 563 -5.17 13.94 -17.57
CA TRP A 563 -4.52 15.20 -17.24
C TRP A 563 -4.42 16.16 -18.44
N GLU A 564 -4.06 15.68 -19.63
CA GLU A 564 -4.00 16.47 -20.86
C GLU A 564 -5.37 17.07 -21.23
N GLU A 565 -6.43 16.26 -21.16
CA GLU A 565 -7.81 16.70 -21.46
C GLU A 565 -8.29 17.79 -20.49
N MET A 566 -7.97 17.67 -19.19
CA MET A 566 -8.30 18.70 -18.21
C MET A 566 -7.54 20.00 -18.44
N ASP A 567 -6.26 19.92 -18.79
CA ASP A 567 -5.43 21.10 -19.05
C ASP A 567 -5.94 21.84 -20.30
N HIS A 568 -6.40 21.12 -21.32
CA HIS A 568 -7.06 21.69 -22.51
C HIS A 568 -8.42 22.33 -22.23
N CYS A 569 -9.17 21.86 -21.23
CA CYS A 569 -10.44 22.46 -20.84
C CYS A 569 -10.28 23.72 -19.95
N ALA A 570 -9.09 23.92 -19.37
CA ALA A 570 -8.78 25.06 -18.50
C ALA A 570 -8.19 26.28 -19.24
N THR A 571 -7.72 26.08 -20.47
CA THR A 571 -7.29 27.12 -21.43
C THR A 571 -8.46 27.63 -22.27
#